data_AF-A0A0D3DQL1-F1
#
_entry.id   AF-A0A0D3DQL1-F1
#
_cell.length_a   1.000
_cell.length_b   1.000
_cell.length_c   1.000
_cell.angle_alpha   90.00
_cell.angle_beta   90.00
_cell.angle_gamma   90.00
#
_symmetry.space_group_name_H-M   'P 1'
#
loop_
_entity.id
_entity.type
_entity.pdbx_description
1 polymer ?
#
loop_
_entity_poly.entity_id
_entity_poly.type
_entity_poly.pdbx_seq_one_letter_code
_entity_poly.pdbx_strand_id
1 'polypeptide(L)'
;MASVDSRSGFCNSNSTFYSKRKPIPLPPNPSLDVTTFISSQAHLGRTAFIDASTGKNLTFAELWRAVESVGDCLSDMGIRKGHVVLLLSPNSILFPVVCLSVMSLGAVITTTNPLNTAAEIAKQIKDSKPVIAFTTAELLPKIAAASGGSKKRLPIVLMDEERVDSAGEGRRLAEMMRRRGF
;
A
#
# COMPACT_ATOMS: atom_id res chain seq x y z
N MET A 1 -41.47 2.07 7.42
CA MET A 1 -40.07 1.82 7.82
C MET A 1 -40.09 1.10 9.14
N ALA A 2 -39.36 -0.01 9.27
CA ALA A 2 -39.29 -0.75 10.51
C ALA A 2 -38.73 0.13 11.64
N SER A 3 -39.42 0.20 12.77
CA SER A 3 -38.99 1.02 13.90
C SER A 3 -37.80 0.35 14.59
N VAL A 4 -36.60 0.81 14.25
CA VAL A 4 -35.38 0.46 14.98
C VAL A 4 -35.48 1.10 16.37
N ASP A 5 -35.38 0.28 17.42
CA ASP A 5 -35.32 0.77 18.80
C ASP A 5 -34.05 1.62 19.00
N SER A 6 -34.20 2.87 19.43
CA SER A 6 -33.09 3.82 19.49
C SER A 6 -32.11 3.52 20.64
N ARG A 7 -32.50 2.74 21.65
CA ARG A 7 -31.67 2.40 22.81
C ARG A 7 -30.75 1.22 22.54
N SER A 8 -31.32 0.17 21.96
CA SER A 8 -30.67 -1.12 21.66
C SER A 8 -30.15 -1.21 20.22
N GLY A 9 -30.72 -0.45 19.28
CA GLY A 9 -30.48 -0.60 17.84
C GLY A 9 -31.20 -1.81 17.25
N PHE A 10 -32.01 -2.52 18.03
CA PHE A 10 -32.71 -3.71 17.56
C PHE A 10 -33.96 -3.36 16.74
N CYS A 11 -34.13 -4.02 15.61
CA CYS A 11 -35.29 -3.87 14.76
C CYS A 11 -36.20 -5.10 14.87
N ASN A 12 -37.34 -4.94 15.54
CA ASN A 12 -38.22 -6.08 15.85
C ASN A 12 -38.84 -6.74 14.60
N SER A 13 -39.01 -6.00 13.50
CA SER A 13 -39.66 -6.53 12.29
C SER A 13 -38.78 -7.47 11.48
N ASN A 14 -37.46 -7.42 11.66
CA ASN A 14 -36.51 -8.25 10.91
C ASN A 14 -35.41 -8.87 11.79
N SER A 15 -35.57 -8.78 13.11
CA SER A 15 -34.65 -9.33 14.11
C SER A 15 -33.17 -8.96 13.89
N THR A 16 -32.90 -7.80 13.30
CA THR A 16 -31.55 -7.33 12.97
C THR A 16 -31.15 -6.16 13.86
N PHE A 17 -29.88 -6.12 14.26
CA PHE A 17 -29.30 -4.97 14.96
C PHE A 17 -28.70 -3.97 13.97
N TYR A 18 -29.01 -2.69 14.17
CA TYR A 18 -28.50 -1.58 13.39
C TYR A 18 -27.63 -0.67 14.25
N SER A 19 -26.68 0.00 13.60
CA SER A 19 -25.93 1.07 14.26
C SER A 19 -26.90 2.15 14.75
N LYS A 20 -26.70 2.61 15.99
CA LYS A 20 -27.45 3.74 16.57
C LYS A 20 -27.00 5.10 16.02
N ARG A 21 -25.89 5.13 15.28
CA ARG A 21 -25.44 6.35 14.60
C ARG A 21 -26.27 6.55 13.34
N LYS A 22 -26.55 7.82 13.01
CA LYS A 22 -27.17 8.16 11.74
C LYS A 22 -26.31 7.59 10.60
N PRO A 23 -26.90 6.82 9.66
CA PRO A 23 -26.18 6.38 8.48
C PRO A 23 -25.59 7.57 7.74
N ILE A 24 -24.32 7.45 7.35
CA ILE A 24 -23.65 8.45 6.52
C ILE A 24 -23.79 7.98 5.07
N PRO A 25 -24.20 8.86 4.14
CA PRO A 25 -24.24 8.50 2.73
C PRO A 25 -22.83 8.14 2.26
N LEU A 26 -22.69 6.95 1.68
CA LEU A 26 -21.45 6.55 1.02
C LEU A 26 -21.39 7.20 -0.37
N PRO A 27 -20.18 7.41 -0.94
CA PRO A 27 -20.04 7.90 -2.30
C PRO A 27 -20.87 7.04 -3.28
N PRO A 28 -21.69 7.66 -4.14
CA PRO A 28 -22.62 6.92 -5.00
C PRO A 28 -21.92 6.20 -6.16
N ASN A 29 -20.68 6.56 -6.48
CA ASN A 29 -19.91 5.93 -7.54
C ASN A 29 -19.27 4.62 -7.05
N PRO A 30 -19.72 3.44 -7.52
CA PRO A 30 -19.17 2.16 -7.08
C PRO A 30 -17.76 1.88 -7.62
N SER A 31 -17.29 2.67 -8.58
CA SER A 31 -15.94 2.55 -9.16
C SER A 31 -14.93 3.53 -8.54
N LEU A 32 -15.33 4.32 -7.54
CA LEU A 32 -14.42 5.23 -6.85
C LEU A 32 -13.44 4.41 -5.99
N ASP A 33 -12.16 4.48 -6.32
CA ASP A 33 -11.14 3.83 -5.51
C ASP A 33 -10.85 4.62 -4.22
N VAL A 34 -10.33 3.91 -3.22
CA VAL A 34 -10.04 4.46 -1.90
C VAL A 34 -9.01 5.59 -1.96
N THR A 35 -8.01 5.49 -2.84
CA THR A 35 -6.95 6.49 -2.94
C THR A 35 -7.50 7.80 -3.46
N THR A 36 -8.27 7.77 -4.55
CA THR A 36 -8.94 8.93 -5.13
C THR A 36 -9.97 9.53 -4.17
N PHE A 37 -10.73 8.68 -3.46
CA PHE A 37 -11.66 9.19 -2.45
C PHE A 37 -10.93 9.97 -1.37
N ILE A 38 -9.88 9.42 -0.77
CA ILE A 38 -9.14 10.07 0.31
C ILE A 38 -8.44 11.34 -0.19
N SER A 39 -7.78 11.30 -1.36
CA SER A 39 -7.03 12.45 -1.89
C SER A 39 -7.92 13.61 -2.32
N SER A 40 -9.17 13.34 -2.70
CA SER A 40 -10.16 14.38 -3.05
C SER A 40 -10.70 15.17 -1.84
N GLN A 41 -10.47 14.69 -0.62
CA GLN A 41 -10.95 15.37 0.58
C GLN A 41 -10.02 16.51 0.98
N ALA A 42 -10.59 17.57 1.55
CA ALA A 42 -9.80 18.64 2.15
C ALA A 42 -9.06 18.10 3.39
N HIS A 43 -7.73 18.08 3.33
CA HIS A 43 -6.90 17.77 4.48
C HIS A 43 -6.60 19.05 5.27
N LEU A 44 -7.23 19.20 6.43
CA LEU A 44 -7.08 20.37 7.29
C LEU A 44 -5.74 20.40 8.06
N GLY A 45 -5.00 19.29 8.07
CA GLY A 45 -3.67 19.18 8.67
C GLY A 45 -2.55 19.39 7.65
N ARG A 46 -1.36 19.80 8.11
CA ARG A 46 -0.16 19.92 7.27
C ARG A 46 0.56 18.57 7.11
N THR A 47 0.78 17.87 8.21
CA THR A 47 1.56 16.62 8.27
C THR A 47 0.65 15.40 8.19
N ALA A 48 0.97 14.46 7.30
CA ALA A 48 0.26 13.20 7.14
C ALA A 48 0.91 12.06 7.93
N PHE A 49 2.24 11.93 7.84
CA PHE A 49 2.99 10.87 8.52
C PHE A 49 4.25 11.42 9.18
N ILE A 50 4.61 10.86 10.33
CA ILE A 50 5.85 11.15 11.06
C ILE A 50 6.50 9.82 11.41
N ASP A 51 7.78 9.69 11.10
CA ASP A 51 8.62 8.63 11.63
C ASP A 51 9.06 9.04 13.05
N ALA A 52 8.55 8.32 14.05
CA ALA A 52 8.83 8.64 15.45
C ALA A 52 10.31 8.43 15.83
N SER A 53 11.04 7.57 15.11
CA SER A 53 12.43 7.24 15.42
C SER A 53 13.41 8.25 14.84
N THR A 54 13.11 8.81 13.67
CA THR A 54 14.01 9.75 12.97
C THR A 54 13.52 11.19 12.97
N GLY A 55 12.25 11.44 13.30
CA GLY A 55 11.60 12.75 13.20
C GLY A 55 11.29 13.19 11.77
N LYS A 56 11.66 12.38 10.75
CA LYS A 56 11.27 12.62 9.36
C LYS A 56 9.76 12.62 9.24
N ASN A 57 9.22 13.45 8.36
CA ASN A 57 7.78 13.55 8.17
C ASN A 57 7.43 13.75 6.69
N LEU A 58 6.20 13.38 6.35
CA LEU A 58 5.57 13.68 5.07
C LEU A 58 4.35 14.55 5.31
N THR A 59 4.29 15.69 4.62
CA THR A 59 3.08 16.48 4.51
C THR A 59 2.05 15.80 3.61
N PHE A 60 0.78 16.20 3.70
CA PHE A 60 -0.25 15.70 2.77
C PHE A 60 0.09 16.02 1.31
N ALA A 61 0.66 17.21 1.04
CA ALA A 61 1.07 17.59 -0.32
C ALA A 61 2.20 16.69 -0.85
N GLU A 62 3.20 16.39 -0.02
CA GLU A 62 4.30 15.49 -0.39
C GLU A 62 3.82 14.05 -0.56
N LEU A 63 2.93 13.58 0.32
CA LEU A 63 2.31 12.25 0.21
C LEU A 63 1.62 12.08 -1.15
N TRP A 64 0.74 13.01 -1.53
CA TRP A 64 -0.02 12.87 -2.77
C TRP A 64 0.85 13.00 -4.02
N ARG A 65 1.85 13.88 -4.02
CA ARG A 65 2.85 13.95 -5.09
C ARG A 65 3.66 12.66 -5.22
N ALA A 66 4.07 12.09 -4.09
CA ALA A 66 4.79 10.82 -4.07
C ALA A 66 3.92 9.67 -4.58
N VAL A 67 2.64 9.61 -4.17
CA VAL A 67 1.68 8.60 -4.63
C VAL A 67 1.44 8.69 -6.14
N GLU A 68 1.26 9.90 -6.67
CA GLU A 68 1.12 10.10 -8.11
C GLU A 68 2.38 9.69 -8.86
N SER A 69 3.56 10.16 -8.42
CA SER A 69 4.84 9.87 -9.09
C SER A 69 5.21 8.39 -9.07
N VAL A 70 4.97 7.69 -7.95
CA VAL A 70 5.20 6.25 -7.82
C VAL A 70 4.17 5.47 -8.66
N GLY A 71 2.90 5.90 -8.66
CA GLY A 71 1.87 5.34 -9.53
C GLY A 71 2.22 5.43 -11.01
N ASP A 72 2.67 6.61 -11.48
CA ASP A 72 3.13 6.82 -12.86
C ASP A 72 4.32 5.89 -13.20
N CYS A 73 5.31 5.79 -12.31
CA CYS A 73 6.44 4.88 -12.50
C CYS A 73 6.00 3.41 -12.59
N LEU A 74 5.07 2.97 -11.74
CA LEU A 74 4.53 1.61 -11.78
C LEU A 74 3.73 1.37 -13.07
N SER A 75 2.96 2.36 -13.53
CA SER A 75 2.26 2.29 -14.81
C SER A 75 3.22 2.16 -15.99
N ASP A 76 4.32 2.92 -16.02
CA ASP A 76 5.35 2.80 -17.05
C ASP A 76 6.08 1.45 -17.01
N MET A 77 6.17 0.84 -15.82
CA MET A 77 6.67 -0.51 -15.64
C MET A 77 5.67 -1.60 -16.07
N GLY A 78 4.50 -1.22 -16.58
CA GLY A 78 3.47 -2.15 -17.06
C GLY A 78 2.56 -2.69 -15.96
N ILE A 79 2.57 -2.13 -14.75
CA ILE A 79 1.63 -2.51 -13.69
C ILE A 79 0.24 -1.99 -14.06
N ARG A 80 -0.76 -2.87 -13.95
CA ARG A 80 -2.14 -2.60 -14.38
C ARG A 80 -3.12 -3.16 -13.35
N LYS A 81 -4.40 -2.82 -13.52
CA LYS A 81 -5.50 -3.35 -12.71
C LYS A 81 -5.42 -4.87 -12.56
N GLY A 82 -5.55 -5.35 -11.33
CA GLY A 82 -5.50 -6.79 -11.00
C GLY A 82 -4.11 -7.41 -10.88
N HIS A 83 -3.03 -6.71 -11.27
CA HIS A 83 -1.67 -7.18 -10.95
C HIS A 83 -1.43 -7.11 -9.44
N VAL A 84 -0.74 -8.11 -8.90
CA VAL A 84 -0.41 -8.18 -7.48
C VAL A 84 1.00 -7.62 -7.23
N VAL A 85 1.12 -6.75 -6.24
CA VAL A 85 2.38 -6.15 -5.77
C VAL A 85 2.64 -6.63 -4.34
N LEU A 86 3.79 -7.26 -4.11
CA LEU A 86 4.21 -7.69 -2.78
C LEU A 86 4.90 -6.53 -2.04
N LEU A 87 4.60 -6.34 -0.76
CA LEU A 87 5.29 -5.40 0.11
C LEU A 87 5.81 -6.11 1.37
N LEU A 88 7.14 -6.20 1.49
CA LEU A 88 7.86 -6.74 2.64
C LEU A 88 8.69 -5.63 3.28
N SER A 89 8.13 -4.93 4.26
CA SER A 89 8.82 -3.83 4.92
C SER A 89 8.36 -3.74 6.38
N PRO A 90 9.23 -3.29 7.31
CA PRO A 90 8.79 -2.75 8.58
C PRO A 90 7.87 -1.55 8.37
N ASN A 91 7.22 -1.11 9.45
CA ASN A 91 6.45 0.13 9.43
C ASN A 91 7.38 1.31 9.10
N SER A 92 7.02 2.09 8.08
CA SER A 92 7.73 3.31 7.68
C SER A 92 6.74 4.28 7.06
N ILE A 93 7.13 5.56 6.96
CA ILE A 93 6.32 6.59 6.27
C ILE A 93 6.17 6.31 4.76
N LEU A 94 7.01 5.43 4.19
CA LEU A 94 6.97 5.03 2.78
C LEU A 94 6.00 3.87 2.51
N PHE A 95 5.65 3.10 3.54
CA PHE A 95 4.66 2.03 3.45
C PHE A 95 3.30 2.52 2.89
N PRO A 96 2.68 3.59 3.43
CA PRO A 96 1.44 4.12 2.87
C PRO A 96 1.60 4.68 1.46
N VAL A 97 2.77 5.25 1.11
CA VAL A 97 3.04 5.73 -0.26
C VAL A 97 2.91 4.58 -1.26
N VAL A 98 3.57 3.44 -1.01
CA VAL A 98 3.51 2.26 -1.89
C VAL A 98 2.07 1.73 -1.98
N CYS A 99 1.40 1.55 -0.84
CA CYS A 99 0.02 1.03 -0.80
C CYS A 99 -0.94 1.91 -1.62
N LEU A 100 -0.93 3.23 -1.38
CA LEU A 100 -1.83 4.16 -2.06
C LEU A 100 -1.54 4.23 -3.57
N SER A 101 -0.26 4.17 -3.97
CA SER A 101 0.16 4.15 -5.38
C SER A 101 -0.28 2.90 -6.12
N VAL A 102 -0.21 1.74 -5.46
CA VAL A 102 -0.68 0.47 -6.04
C VAL A 102 -2.20 0.47 -6.17
N MET A 103 -2.91 0.93 -5.13
CA MET A 103 -4.37 1.01 -5.14
C MET A 103 -4.91 2.01 -6.17
N SER A 104 -4.24 3.14 -6.41
CA SER A 104 -4.67 4.13 -7.42
C SER A 104 -4.62 3.59 -8.86
N LEU A 105 -3.76 2.60 -9.13
CA LEU A 105 -3.70 1.90 -10.42
C LEU A 105 -4.76 0.79 -10.56
N GLY A 106 -5.55 0.53 -9.52
CA GLY A 106 -6.41 -0.65 -9.41
C GLY A 106 -5.64 -1.98 -9.31
N ALA A 107 -4.33 -1.91 -9.05
CA ALA A 107 -3.53 -3.07 -8.71
C ALA A 107 -3.81 -3.51 -7.27
N VAL A 108 -3.37 -4.73 -6.92
CA VAL A 108 -3.64 -5.36 -5.63
C VAL A 108 -2.37 -5.35 -4.80
N ILE A 109 -2.42 -4.80 -3.60
CA ILE A 109 -1.32 -4.87 -2.64
C ILE A 109 -1.45 -6.15 -1.80
N THR A 110 -0.36 -6.90 -1.65
CA THR A 110 -0.25 -7.98 -0.68
C THR A 110 0.93 -7.70 0.24
N THR A 111 0.67 -7.60 1.53
CA THR A 111 1.69 -7.27 2.54
C THR A 111 2.16 -8.55 3.23
N THR A 112 3.45 -8.62 3.56
CA THR A 112 4.00 -9.71 4.36
C THR A 112 4.72 -9.14 5.58
N ASN A 113 4.64 -9.85 6.71
CA ASN A 113 5.30 -9.45 7.94
C ASN A 113 6.83 -9.66 7.78
N PRO A 114 7.66 -8.66 8.13
CA PRO A 114 9.12 -8.80 8.17
C PRO A 114 9.65 -9.98 8.98
N LEU A 115 8.91 -10.40 10.01
CA LEU A 115 9.28 -11.53 10.87
C LEU A 115 9.03 -12.89 10.24
N ASN A 116 8.28 -12.96 9.13
CA ASN A 116 8.01 -14.21 8.44
C ASN A 116 9.32 -14.86 7.97
N THR A 117 9.31 -16.18 7.97
CA THR A 117 10.36 -17.02 7.41
C THR A 117 10.33 -16.99 5.89
N ALA A 118 11.45 -17.34 5.24
CA ALA A 118 11.51 -17.43 3.79
C ALA A 118 10.49 -18.44 3.21
N ALA A 119 10.18 -19.52 3.94
CA ALA A 119 9.20 -20.51 3.52
C ALA A 119 7.77 -19.97 3.52
N GLU A 120 7.39 -19.18 4.53
CA GLU A 120 6.08 -18.51 4.60
C GLU A 120 5.94 -17.46 3.49
N ILE A 121 7.00 -16.68 3.25
CA ILE A 121 7.05 -15.71 2.15
C ILE A 121 6.94 -16.43 0.80
N ALA A 122 7.63 -17.57 0.63
CA ALA A 122 7.55 -18.37 -0.59
C ALA A 122 6.13 -18.88 -0.85
N LYS A 123 5.43 -19.32 0.20
CA LYS A 123 4.03 -19.72 0.12
C LYS A 123 3.15 -18.55 -0.34
N GLN A 124 3.31 -17.37 0.25
CA GLN A 124 2.57 -16.18 -0.16
C GLN A 124 2.87 -15.78 -1.61
N ILE A 125 4.14 -15.82 -2.04
CA ILE A 125 4.53 -15.55 -3.43
C ILE A 125 3.87 -16.55 -4.38
N LYS A 126 3.86 -17.83 -4.03
CA LYS A 126 3.22 -18.89 -4.84
C LYS A 126 1.72 -18.69 -4.98
N ASP A 127 1.05 -18.32 -3.89
CA ASP A 127 -0.41 -18.17 -3.85
C ASP A 127 -0.86 -16.86 -4.53
N SER A 128 -0.16 -15.76 -4.24
CA SER A 128 -0.54 -14.41 -4.72
C SER A 128 0.06 -14.03 -6.08
N LYS A 129 1.11 -14.72 -6.52
CA LYS A 129 1.80 -14.51 -7.82
C LYS A 129 2.10 -13.03 -8.09
N PRO A 130 2.84 -12.35 -7.20
CA PRO A 130 3.17 -10.95 -7.39
C PRO A 130 3.99 -10.75 -8.66
N VAL A 131 3.77 -9.63 -9.33
CA VAL A 131 4.53 -9.26 -10.53
C VAL A 131 5.73 -8.36 -10.22
N ILE A 132 5.76 -7.78 -9.02
CA ILE A 132 6.85 -6.95 -8.48
C ILE A 132 6.78 -6.97 -6.94
N ALA A 133 7.93 -6.78 -6.29
CA ALA A 133 8.02 -6.63 -4.84
C ALA A 133 8.69 -5.33 -4.41
N PHE A 134 8.23 -4.74 -3.32
CA PHE A 134 8.88 -3.68 -2.56
C PHE A 134 9.45 -4.26 -1.27
N THR A 135 10.71 -3.94 -0.97
CA THR A 135 11.36 -4.40 0.26
C THR A 135 12.46 -3.46 0.71
N THR A 136 12.97 -3.66 1.93
CA THR A 136 14.25 -3.07 2.36
C THR A 136 15.42 -4.00 2.00
N ALA A 137 16.63 -3.45 1.95
CA ALA A 137 17.88 -4.15 1.67
C ALA A 137 18.15 -5.24 2.72
N GLU A 138 17.83 -4.99 3.98
CA GLU A 138 17.94 -5.95 5.07
C GLU A 138 17.05 -7.19 4.84
N LEU A 139 15.85 -7.00 4.29
CA LEU A 139 14.88 -8.07 4.07
C LEU A 139 14.98 -8.73 2.68
N LEU A 140 15.76 -8.14 1.77
CA LEU A 140 15.99 -8.65 0.41
C LEU A 140 16.40 -10.13 0.36
N PRO A 141 17.29 -10.64 1.24
CA PRO A 141 17.68 -12.05 1.23
C PRO A 141 16.50 -12.99 1.44
N LYS A 142 15.46 -12.58 2.18
CA LYS A 142 14.27 -13.40 2.39
C LYS A 142 13.45 -13.58 1.12
N ILE A 143 13.30 -12.53 0.30
CA ILE A 143 12.64 -12.61 -1.01
C ILE A 143 13.46 -13.45 -1.99
N ALA A 144 14.79 -13.25 -1.99
CA ALA A 144 15.69 -14.02 -2.84
C ALA A 144 15.62 -15.53 -2.53
N ALA A 145 15.66 -15.89 -1.25
CA ALA A 145 15.50 -17.27 -0.80
C ALA A 145 14.11 -17.83 -1.12
N ALA A 146 13.06 -17.03 -0.93
CA ALA A 146 11.67 -17.43 -1.20
C ALA A 146 11.36 -17.65 -2.69
N SER A 147 12.10 -16.99 -3.59
CA SER A 147 11.87 -17.08 -5.04
C SER A 147 12.52 -18.31 -5.70
N GLY A 148 13.30 -19.09 -4.95
CA GLY A 148 13.63 -20.49 -5.24
C GLY A 148 14.12 -20.81 -6.66
N GLY A 149 15.12 -20.10 -7.18
CA GLY A 149 15.76 -20.42 -8.47
C GLY A 149 14.83 -20.29 -9.70
N SER A 150 13.67 -19.66 -9.56
CA SER A 150 12.73 -19.43 -10.66
C SER A 150 13.45 -18.76 -11.85
N LYS A 151 13.31 -19.32 -13.06
CA LYS A 151 13.95 -18.78 -14.30
C LYS A 151 13.62 -17.31 -14.56
N LYS A 152 12.54 -16.78 -13.99
CA LYS A 152 12.17 -15.37 -14.03
C LYS A 152 12.25 -14.80 -12.60
N ARG A 153 13.25 -13.94 -12.36
CA ARG A 153 13.42 -13.25 -11.08
C ARG A 153 12.29 -12.23 -10.92
N LEU A 154 11.63 -12.23 -9.75
CA LEU A 154 10.66 -11.20 -9.38
C LEU A 154 11.38 -9.84 -9.38
N PRO A 155 10.89 -8.83 -10.12
CA PRO A 155 11.43 -7.48 -10.05
C PRO A 155 11.29 -6.93 -8.63
N ILE A 156 12.32 -6.23 -8.14
CA ILE A 156 12.37 -5.71 -6.77
C ILE A 156 12.67 -4.21 -6.80
N VAL A 157 11.94 -3.46 -5.98
CA VAL A 157 12.19 -2.05 -5.67
C VAL A 157 12.60 -1.93 -4.21
N LEU A 158 13.74 -1.28 -3.98
CA LEU A 158 14.23 -1.03 -2.62
C LEU A 158 13.59 0.23 -2.04
N MET A 159 13.12 0.13 -0.80
CA MET A 159 12.48 1.23 -0.07
C MET A 159 13.47 2.11 0.70
N ASP A 160 14.70 1.65 0.92
CA ASP A 160 15.69 2.40 1.69
C ASP A 160 16.21 3.62 0.93
N GLU A 161 16.43 4.71 1.67
CA GLU A 161 16.96 5.96 1.13
C GLU A 161 18.47 5.89 0.83
N GLU A 162 19.24 5.09 1.57
CA GLU A 162 20.70 5.03 1.44
C GLU A 162 21.18 4.00 0.41
N ARG A 163 22.21 4.37 -0.36
CA ARG A 163 22.91 3.46 -1.26
C ARG A 163 23.61 2.39 -0.42
N VAL A 164 23.24 1.14 -0.65
CA VAL A 164 24.01 -0.01 -0.18
C VAL A 164 24.86 -0.42 -1.36
N ASP A 165 26.19 -0.27 -1.24
CA ASP A 165 27.16 -0.37 -2.34
C ASP A 165 27.30 -1.76 -2.98
N SER A 166 26.50 -2.75 -2.57
CA SER A 166 26.75 -4.16 -2.90
C SER A 166 25.54 -5.04 -3.25
N ALA A 167 24.34 -4.49 -3.49
CA ALA A 167 23.18 -5.35 -3.79
C ALA A 167 22.29 -4.86 -4.94
N GLY A 168 22.74 -5.13 -6.17
CA GLY A 168 21.88 -5.34 -7.35
C GLY A 168 21.33 -4.11 -8.07
N GLU A 169 21.12 -4.26 -9.38
CA GLU A 169 20.45 -3.31 -10.29
C GLU A 169 18.94 -3.13 -9.97
N GLY A 170 18.60 -2.85 -8.71
CA GLY A 170 17.22 -2.59 -8.27
C GLY A 170 16.90 -1.10 -8.33
N ARG A 171 15.73 -0.74 -8.88
CA ARG A 171 15.21 0.63 -8.78
C ARG A 171 14.91 0.97 -7.32
N ARG A 172 15.00 2.25 -6.96
CA ARG A 172 14.71 2.73 -5.61
C ARG A 172 13.41 3.51 -5.55
N LEU A 173 12.66 3.35 -4.47
CA LEU A 173 11.42 4.08 -4.24
C LEU A 173 11.67 5.60 -4.19
N ALA A 174 12.76 6.03 -3.55
CA ALA A 174 13.14 7.44 -3.49
C ALA A 174 13.32 8.08 -4.88
N GLU A 175 13.81 7.32 -5.88
CA GLU A 175 13.95 7.81 -7.26
C GLU A 175 12.59 7.89 -7.96
N MET A 176 11.71 6.92 -7.72
CA MET A 176 10.34 6.95 -8.23
C MET A 176 9.56 8.15 -7.69
N MET A 177 9.78 8.54 -6.42
CA MET A 177 9.17 9.72 -5.80
C MET A 177 9.71 11.04 -6.38
N ARG A 178 11.00 11.10 -6.74
CA ARG A 178 11.67 12.30 -7.28
C ARG A 178 11.33 12.63 -8.74
N ARG A 179 10.72 11.71 -9.49
CA ARG A 179 10.46 11.90 -10.93
C ARG A 179 9.59 13.13 -11.26
N ARG A 180 8.83 13.65 -10.29
CA ARG A 180 8.09 14.93 -10.39
C ARG A 180 8.61 16.08 -9.50
N GLY A 181 9.88 16.04 -9.08
CA GLY A 181 10.52 17.12 -8.33
C GLY A 181 10.27 17.00 -6.82
N PHE A 182 11.27 16.42 -6.15
CA PHE A 182 11.47 16.45 -4.70
C PHE A 182 12.93 16.84 -4.45
#